data_AF-A0A6M1YLE8-F1
#
_entry.id   AF-A0A6M1YLE8-F1
#
_cell.length_a   1.000
_cell.length_b   1.000
_cell.length_c   1.000
_cell.angle_alpha   90.00
_cell.angle_beta   90.00
_cell.angle_gamma   90.00
#
_symmetry.space_group_name_H-M   'P 1'
#
loop_
_entity.id
_entity.type
_entity.pdbx_description
1 polymer ?
#
loop_
_entity_poly.entity_id
_entity_poly.type
_entity_poly.pdbx_seq_one_letter_code
_entity_poly.pdbx_strand_id
1 'polypeptide(L)'
;MKGSFLISSNSSEIDRNIFANKSSLILHWLLIIGIEKEQFSIREVAKECSLSLGLVQRVFKILTLKGYLHVEGLRTSKKFRLKNPKILLKSWIDNYNIVEKCKIRTYRSAFQNKKQIFQTLIKNNFEKKVSLALHSAAEAYGYKNTNLNTIELYLFQPDLRSKIEKKLLLEPQEKGYDILLIEPYYKSILSSFSKSCKLLKKYNLLCSPILLTYLDLYNFPLRGKEQAEFMAERIEKLKKIYQIRDE
;
A
#
# COMPACT_ATOMS: atom_id res chain seq x y z
N MET A 1 42.46 -31.38 -24.03
CA MET A 1 41.01 -31.06 -24.15
C MET A 1 40.43 -30.93 -22.75
N LYS A 2 40.12 -29.71 -22.32
CA LYS A 2 39.47 -29.43 -21.02
C LYS A 2 37.98 -29.18 -21.28
N GLY A 3 37.13 -30.10 -20.82
CA GLY A 3 35.68 -30.00 -20.95
C GLY A 3 35.12 -29.01 -19.93
N SER A 4 34.73 -27.83 -20.42
CA SER A 4 33.88 -26.86 -19.74
C SER A 4 32.47 -27.43 -19.57
N PHE A 5 32.17 -28.03 -18.42
CA PHE A 5 30.80 -28.39 -18.06
C PHE A 5 30.06 -27.18 -17.47
N LEU A 6 29.43 -26.46 -18.40
CA LEU A 6 28.07 -25.93 -18.33
C LEU A 6 27.65 -25.27 -17.00
N ILE A 7 27.90 -23.96 -16.95
CA ILE A 7 27.02 -22.99 -16.30
C ILE A 7 25.65 -23.12 -16.99
N SER A 8 24.76 -23.94 -16.42
CA SER A 8 23.36 -23.95 -16.85
C SER A 8 22.69 -22.69 -16.31
N SER A 9 22.62 -21.70 -17.18
CA SER A 9 21.68 -20.59 -17.17
C SER A 9 20.25 -21.05 -16.83
N ASN A 10 19.89 -21.01 -15.54
CA ASN A 10 18.51 -21.10 -15.06
C ASN A 10 18.12 -19.82 -14.29
N SER A 11 18.59 -18.67 -14.77
CA SER A 11 18.22 -17.34 -14.26
C SER A 11 16.89 -16.83 -14.81
N SER A 12 16.06 -17.67 -15.43
CA SER A 12 14.83 -17.24 -16.14
C SER A 12 13.51 -17.55 -15.43
N GLU A 13 13.49 -18.08 -14.19
CA GLU A 13 12.23 -18.35 -13.45
C GLU A 13 12.12 -17.73 -12.03
N ILE A 14 13.15 -17.04 -11.54
CA ILE A 14 13.23 -16.66 -10.10
C ILE A 14 12.71 -15.23 -9.83
N ASP A 15 12.62 -14.34 -10.83
CA ASP A 15 12.03 -13.00 -10.65
C ASP A 15 10.50 -13.02 -10.84
N ARG A 16 9.80 -13.80 -10.01
CA ARG A 16 8.36 -13.57 -9.82
C ARG A 16 8.20 -12.33 -8.94
N ASN A 17 7.48 -11.34 -9.47
CA ASN A 17 7.30 -10.03 -8.84
C ASN A 17 6.76 -10.14 -7.39
N ILE A 18 7.63 -9.93 -6.40
CA ILE A 18 7.27 -9.88 -4.97
C ILE A 18 6.39 -8.67 -4.62
N PHE A 19 6.30 -7.68 -5.51
CA PHE A 19 5.44 -6.51 -5.43
C PHE A 19 4.09 -6.72 -6.14
N ALA A 20 3.72 -7.96 -6.50
CA ALA A 20 2.38 -8.27 -6.98
C ALA A 20 1.31 -8.05 -5.89
N ASN A 21 0.06 -7.76 -6.28
CA ASN A 21 -1.03 -7.43 -5.35
C ASN A 21 -1.22 -8.43 -4.18
N LYS A 22 -1.15 -9.75 -4.42
CA LYS A 22 -1.26 -10.72 -3.31
C LYS A 22 0.02 -10.81 -2.47
N SER A 23 1.19 -10.73 -3.11
CA SER A 23 2.49 -10.79 -2.45
C SER A 23 2.74 -9.58 -1.56
N SER A 24 2.15 -8.42 -1.90
CA SER A 24 2.33 -7.18 -1.16
C SER A 24 1.72 -7.22 0.25
N LEU A 25 0.76 -8.10 0.53
CA LEU A 25 0.29 -8.37 1.89
C LEU A 25 1.44 -8.84 2.80
N ILE A 26 2.33 -9.67 2.28
CA ILE A 26 3.51 -10.16 3.01
C ILE A 26 4.47 -9.01 3.26
N LEU A 27 4.73 -8.17 2.26
CA LEU A 27 5.62 -7.01 2.41
C LEU A 27 5.05 -5.99 3.41
N HIS A 28 3.76 -5.73 3.34
CA HIS A 28 3.07 -4.86 4.30
C HIS A 28 3.14 -5.44 5.71
N TRP A 29 2.87 -6.74 5.87
CA TRP A 29 2.99 -7.41 7.16
C TRP A 29 4.41 -7.31 7.70
N LEU A 30 5.44 -7.56 6.89
CA LEU A 30 6.84 -7.46 7.31
C LEU A 30 7.18 -6.04 7.81
N LEU A 31 6.83 -5.01 7.04
CA LEU A 31 7.21 -3.62 7.35
C LEU A 31 6.37 -2.98 8.48
N ILE A 32 5.21 -3.53 8.83
CA ILE A 32 4.30 -2.95 9.83
C ILE A 32 4.13 -3.81 11.09
N ILE A 33 4.31 -5.12 10.97
CA ILE A 33 4.12 -6.09 12.06
C ILE A 33 5.42 -6.87 12.29
N GLY A 34 6.00 -7.44 11.23
CA GLY A 34 7.23 -8.23 11.31
C GLY A 34 8.45 -7.45 11.81
N ILE A 35 8.48 -6.14 11.59
CA ILE A 35 9.54 -5.24 12.06
C ILE A 35 9.64 -5.15 13.59
N GLU A 36 8.55 -5.46 14.31
CA GLU A 36 8.52 -5.47 15.78
C GLU A 36 8.82 -6.85 16.36
N LYS A 37 9.00 -7.86 15.51
CA LYS A 37 9.21 -9.25 15.93
C LYS A 37 10.68 -9.62 15.78
N GLU A 38 11.26 -10.22 16.82
CA GLU A 38 12.62 -10.77 16.76
C GLU A 38 12.72 -11.87 15.69
N GLN A 39 11.74 -12.78 15.67
CA GLN A 39 11.65 -13.88 14.71
C GLN A 39 10.20 -14.25 14.41
N PHE A 40 9.95 -14.76 13.19
CA PHE A 40 8.65 -15.26 12.75
C PHE A 40 8.80 -16.47 11.82
N SER A 41 7.70 -17.19 11.59
CA SER A 41 7.68 -18.37 10.70
C SER A 41 6.81 -18.16 9.45
N ILE A 42 7.04 -18.97 8.41
CA ILE A 42 6.20 -19.00 7.21
C ILE A 42 4.73 -19.30 7.56
N ARG A 43 4.47 -20.21 8.50
CA ARG A 43 3.10 -20.61 8.90
C ARG A 43 2.36 -19.48 9.59
N GLU A 44 3.06 -18.74 10.44
CA GLU A 44 2.54 -17.57 11.13
C GLU A 44 2.11 -16.49 10.12
N VAL A 45 3.01 -16.09 9.20
CA VAL A 45 2.69 -15.07 8.19
C VAL A 45 1.58 -15.52 7.26
N ALA A 46 1.56 -16.80 6.86
CA ALA A 46 0.48 -17.36 6.06
C ALA A 46 -0.88 -17.26 6.77
N LYS A 47 -0.92 -17.59 8.08
CA LYS A 47 -2.13 -17.49 8.90
C LYS A 47 -2.57 -16.03 9.06
N GLU A 48 -1.67 -15.14 9.48
CA GLU A 48 -2.00 -13.74 9.75
C GLU A 48 -2.40 -12.98 8.49
N CYS A 49 -1.79 -13.29 7.34
CA CYS A 49 -2.15 -12.67 6.06
C CYS A 49 -3.28 -13.39 5.32
N SER A 50 -3.79 -14.52 5.83
CA SER A 50 -4.75 -15.39 5.13
C SER A 50 -4.29 -15.79 3.72
N LEU A 51 -3.02 -16.22 3.60
CA LEU A 51 -2.37 -16.61 2.35
C LEU A 51 -1.97 -18.09 2.35
N SER A 52 -1.84 -18.68 1.17
CA SER A 52 -1.29 -20.04 1.04
C SER A 52 0.17 -20.11 1.50
N LEU A 53 0.54 -21.19 2.18
CA LEU A 53 1.93 -21.45 2.58
C LEU A 53 2.91 -21.37 1.40
N GLY A 54 2.53 -21.91 0.23
CA GLY A 54 3.38 -21.91 -0.96
C GLY A 54 3.70 -20.50 -1.50
N LEU A 55 2.75 -19.56 -1.41
CA LEU A 55 3.01 -18.16 -1.78
C LEU A 55 4.01 -17.52 -0.81
N VAL A 56 3.79 -17.68 0.50
CA VAL A 56 4.66 -17.12 1.53
C VAL A 56 6.07 -17.70 1.43
N GLN A 57 6.20 -19.02 1.29
CA GLN A 57 7.48 -19.69 1.11
C GLN A 57 8.25 -19.16 -0.11
N ARG A 58 7.55 -18.95 -1.23
CA ARG A 58 8.15 -18.43 -2.47
C ARG A 58 8.65 -16.99 -2.29
N VAL A 59 7.82 -16.12 -1.71
CA VAL A 59 8.21 -14.71 -1.44
C VAL A 59 9.36 -14.67 -0.45
N PHE A 60 9.32 -15.45 0.63
CA PHE A 60 10.38 -15.53 1.63
C PHE A 60 11.71 -16.02 1.04
N LYS A 61 11.67 -16.99 0.11
CA LYS A 61 12.87 -17.43 -0.63
C LYS A 61 13.52 -16.26 -1.37
N ILE A 62 12.74 -15.48 -2.12
CA ILE A 62 13.25 -14.31 -2.85
C ILE A 62 13.75 -13.24 -1.89
N LEU A 63 13.01 -12.94 -0.83
CA LEU A 63 13.41 -11.94 0.17
C LEU A 63 14.71 -12.32 0.90
N THR A 64 14.92 -13.62 1.17
CA THR A 64 16.16 -14.13 1.76
C THR A 64 17.32 -14.01 0.76
N LEU A 65 17.11 -14.40 -0.50
CA LEU A 65 18.12 -14.28 -1.57
C LEU A 65 18.53 -12.82 -1.81
N LYS A 66 17.59 -11.87 -1.70
CA LYS A 66 17.85 -10.42 -1.81
C LYS A 66 18.38 -9.80 -0.51
N GLY A 67 18.61 -10.60 0.55
CA GLY A 67 19.16 -10.12 1.81
C GLY A 67 18.21 -9.28 2.66
N TYR A 68 16.91 -9.28 2.37
CA TYR A 68 15.91 -8.58 3.18
C TYR A 68 15.54 -9.36 4.44
N LEU A 69 15.55 -10.70 4.35
CA LEU A 69 15.31 -11.60 5.48
C LEU A 69 16.58 -12.37 5.83
N HIS A 70 16.85 -12.50 7.13
CA HIS A 70 17.76 -13.49 7.67
C HIS A 70 16.99 -14.78 7.98
N VAL A 71 17.62 -15.94 7.80
CA VAL A 71 17.03 -17.25 8.10
C VAL A 71 17.95 -18.04 9.01
N GLU A 72 17.38 -18.59 10.08
CA GLU A 72 18.06 -19.47 11.03
C GLU A 72 17.31 -20.80 11.12
N GLY A 73 18.03 -21.86 11.49
CA GLY A 73 17.48 -23.21 11.63
C GLY A 73 17.42 -24.02 10.32
N LEU A 74 17.07 -25.29 10.46
CA LEU A 74 17.11 -26.28 9.37
C LEU A 74 15.73 -26.84 9.07
N ARG A 75 15.48 -27.17 7.79
CA ARG A 75 14.24 -27.83 7.33
C ARG A 75 12.97 -27.14 7.85
N THR A 76 12.27 -27.76 8.82
CA THR A 76 10.98 -27.34 9.37
C THR A 76 11.10 -26.38 10.55
N SER A 77 12.28 -26.22 11.15
CA SER A 77 12.51 -25.30 12.26
C SER A 77 12.96 -23.90 11.81
N LYS A 78 12.88 -23.60 10.50
CA LYS A 78 13.30 -22.31 9.96
C LYS A 78 12.54 -21.14 10.60
N LYS A 79 13.32 -20.19 11.13
CA LYS A 79 12.88 -18.91 11.65
C LYS A 79 13.45 -17.79 10.79
N PHE A 80 12.68 -16.73 10.64
CA PHE A 80 13.03 -15.59 9.82
C PHE A 80 13.03 -14.32 10.64
N ARG A 81 13.96 -13.41 10.33
CA ARG A 81 14.05 -12.07 10.92
C ARG A 81 14.18 -11.05 9.79
N LEU A 82 13.49 -9.91 9.92
CA LEU A 82 13.64 -8.79 8.97
C LEU A 82 14.94 -8.06 9.27
N LYS A 83 15.87 -8.02 8.30
CA LYS A 83 17.19 -7.39 8.47
C LYS A 83 17.21 -5.95 7.93
N ASN A 84 16.74 -5.77 6.70
CA ASN A 84 16.92 -4.52 5.95
C ASN A 84 15.57 -3.88 5.55
N PRO A 85 14.77 -3.38 6.52
CA PRO A 85 13.43 -2.84 6.24
C PRO A 85 13.46 -1.61 5.35
N LYS A 86 14.44 -0.70 5.53
CA LYS A 86 14.62 0.49 4.70
C LYS A 86 14.88 0.14 3.24
N ILE A 87 15.76 -0.84 2.99
CA ILE A 87 16.11 -1.27 1.62
C ILE A 87 14.91 -1.99 0.98
N LEU A 88 14.18 -2.80 1.75
CA LEU A 88 12.95 -3.44 1.27
C LEU A 88 11.90 -2.40 0.85
N LEU A 89 11.66 -1.37 1.67
CA LEU A 89 10.73 -0.28 1.35
C LEU A 89 11.20 0.49 0.10
N LYS A 90 12.49 0.85 0.02
CA LYS A 90 13.05 1.53 -1.15
C LYS A 90 12.85 0.70 -2.43
N SER A 91 13.16 -0.60 -2.38
CA SER A 91 12.96 -1.49 -3.52
C SER A 91 11.49 -1.57 -3.94
N TRP A 92 10.55 -1.47 -2.99
CA TRP A 92 9.12 -1.42 -3.31
C TRP A 92 8.73 -0.11 -4.00
N ILE A 93 9.21 1.03 -3.50
CA ILE A 93 9.00 2.34 -4.14
C ILE A 93 9.51 2.31 -5.59
N ASP A 94 10.72 1.78 -5.81
CA ASP A 94 11.34 1.72 -7.14
C ASP A 94 10.57 0.82 -8.12
N ASN A 95 9.73 -0.09 -7.63
CA ASN A 95 8.94 -1.04 -8.44
C ASN A 95 7.44 -0.69 -8.50
N TYR A 96 7.02 0.43 -7.92
CA TYR A 96 5.62 0.82 -7.86
C TYR A 96 5.42 2.29 -8.16
N ASN A 97 4.78 2.59 -9.28
CA ASN A 97 4.28 3.91 -9.60
C ASN A 97 2.74 3.89 -9.65
N ILE A 98 2.09 4.69 -8.80
CA ILE A 98 0.62 4.74 -8.75
C ILE A 98 0.02 5.19 -10.09
N VAL A 99 0.67 6.11 -10.79
CA VAL A 99 0.18 6.66 -12.07
C VAL A 99 0.15 5.58 -13.15
N GLU A 100 1.10 4.64 -13.11
CA GLU A 100 1.20 3.54 -14.07
C GLU A 100 0.36 2.32 -13.67
N LYS A 101 0.22 2.05 -12.37
CA LYS A 101 -0.39 0.81 -11.85
C LYS A 101 -1.87 0.92 -11.54
N CYS A 102 -2.37 2.12 -11.24
CA CYS A 102 -3.76 2.36 -10.88
C CYS A 102 -4.53 3.02 -12.02
N LYS A 103 -5.86 2.80 -12.09
CA LYS A 103 -6.72 3.57 -12.99
C LYS A 103 -7.24 4.79 -12.25
N ILE A 104 -6.75 5.95 -12.62
CA ILE A 104 -7.04 7.23 -11.98
C ILE A 104 -7.99 8.02 -12.87
N ARG A 105 -9.02 8.62 -12.28
CA ARG A 105 -9.95 9.50 -12.98
C ARG A 105 -10.22 10.76 -12.18
N THR A 106 -10.11 11.89 -12.86
CA THR A 106 -10.19 13.25 -12.34
C THR A 106 -11.59 13.82 -12.56
N TYR A 107 -12.17 14.41 -11.52
CA TYR A 107 -13.50 14.98 -11.57
C TYR A 107 -13.56 16.32 -10.85
N ARG A 108 -14.45 17.18 -11.33
CA ARG A 108 -15.00 18.31 -10.60
C ARG A 108 -16.26 17.85 -9.84
N SER A 109 -16.54 18.46 -8.69
CA SER A 109 -17.78 18.22 -7.96
C SER A 109 -18.63 19.48 -7.89
N ALA A 110 -19.95 19.32 -8.00
CA ALA A 110 -20.90 20.40 -7.74
C ALA A 110 -21.05 20.75 -6.23
N PHE A 111 -20.50 19.93 -5.34
CA PHE A 111 -20.58 20.17 -3.89
C PHE A 111 -19.60 21.25 -3.44
N GLN A 112 -20.03 22.10 -2.50
CA GLN A 112 -19.24 23.26 -2.05
C GLN A 112 -18.15 22.88 -1.04
N ASN A 113 -18.27 21.74 -0.36
CA ASN A 113 -17.30 21.34 0.67
C ASN A 113 -17.22 19.81 0.86
N LYS A 114 -16.09 19.37 1.45
CA LYS A 114 -15.80 17.96 1.76
C LYS A 114 -16.88 17.29 2.61
N LYS A 115 -17.52 18.04 3.52
CA LYS A 115 -18.56 17.51 4.43
C LYS A 115 -19.78 17.02 3.66
N GLN A 116 -20.23 17.77 2.63
CA GLN A 116 -21.36 17.35 1.80
C GLN A 116 -21.05 16.08 1.00
N ILE A 117 -19.82 15.95 0.50
CA ILE A 117 -19.36 14.74 -0.21
C ILE A 117 -19.40 13.53 0.74
N PHE A 118 -18.83 13.65 1.94
CA PHE A 118 -18.84 12.57 2.93
C PHE A 118 -20.25 12.19 3.39
N GLN A 119 -21.13 13.17 3.62
CA GLN A 119 -22.54 12.91 3.94
C GLN A 119 -23.26 12.19 2.80
N THR A 120 -22.97 12.54 1.55
CA THR A 120 -23.55 11.91 0.37
C THR A 120 -23.07 10.46 0.20
N LEU A 121 -21.80 10.18 0.47
CA LEU A 121 -21.28 8.81 0.49
C LEU A 121 -22.03 7.94 1.50
N ILE A 122 -22.25 8.44 2.71
CA ILE A 122 -22.95 7.70 3.77
C ILE A 122 -24.43 7.51 3.45
N LYS A 123 -25.10 8.58 3.00
CA LYS A 123 -26.54 8.54 2.65
C LYS A 123 -26.84 7.51 1.55
N ASN A 124 -25.86 7.16 0.72
CA ASN A 124 -25.98 6.18 -0.35
C ASN A 124 -25.24 4.85 -0.06
N ASN A 125 -24.85 4.61 1.20
CA ASN A 125 -24.22 3.36 1.65
C ASN A 125 -22.92 3.02 0.89
N PHE A 126 -22.09 4.04 0.64
CA PHE A 126 -20.78 3.92 0.00
C PHE A 126 -19.61 3.96 1.00
N GLU A 127 -19.84 4.25 2.27
CA GLU A 127 -18.80 4.50 3.27
C GLU A 127 -17.86 3.33 3.54
N LYS A 128 -18.32 2.10 3.28
CA LYS A 128 -17.51 0.86 3.33
C LYS A 128 -17.05 0.36 1.96
N LYS A 129 -17.46 1.02 0.89
CA LYS A 129 -17.16 0.65 -0.51
C LYS A 129 -16.07 1.53 -1.13
N VAL A 130 -15.78 2.64 -0.46
CA VAL A 130 -14.68 3.53 -0.77
C VAL A 130 -13.74 3.68 0.43
N SER A 131 -12.51 4.10 0.15
CA SER A 131 -11.54 4.45 1.17
C SER A 131 -10.84 5.75 0.79
N LEU A 132 -10.58 6.63 1.75
CA LEU A 132 -9.71 7.78 1.54
C LEU A 132 -8.32 7.30 1.10
N ALA A 133 -7.75 7.99 0.13
CA ALA A 133 -6.46 7.71 -0.49
C ALA A 133 -5.54 8.95 -0.44
N LEU A 134 -4.27 8.80 -0.79
CA LEU A 134 -3.32 9.90 -1.02
C LEU A 134 -3.38 10.99 0.08
N HIS A 135 -3.50 12.26 -0.32
CA HIS A 135 -3.52 13.40 0.60
C HIS A 135 -4.72 13.36 1.55
N SER A 136 -5.87 12.88 1.08
CA SER A 136 -7.06 12.69 1.92
C SER A 136 -6.84 11.68 3.04
N ALA A 137 -6.12 10.58 2.78
CA ALA A 137 -5.74 9.62 3.82
C ALA A 137 -4.71 10.22 4.79
N ALA A 138 -3.69 10.94 4.28
CA ALA A 138 -2.71 11.63 5.11
C ALA A 138 -3.35 12.65 6.05
N GLU A 139 -4.28 13.47 5.55
CA GLU A 139 -5.09 14.42 6.31
C GLU A 139 -5.93 13.70 7.37
N ALA A 140 -6.57 12.59 7.02
CA ALA A 140 -7.38 11.80 7.95
C ALA A 140 -6.56 11.10 9.05
N TYR A 141 -5.26 10.90 8.83
CA TYR A 141 -4.30 10.48 9.86
C TYR A 141 -3.74 11.64 10.70
N GLY A 142 -4.01 12.90 10.34
CA GLY A 142 -3.53 14.09 11.04
C GLY A 142 -2.19 14.62 10.53
N TYR A 143 -1.73 14.19 9.36
CA TYR A 143 -0.43 14.54 8.81
C TYR A 143 -0.56 15.30 7.48
N LYS A 144 -1.32 16.40 7.45
CA LYS A 144 -1.45 17.24 6.25
C LYS A 144 -0.23 18.17 6.13
N ASN A 145 0.41 18.17 4.96
CA ASN A 145 1.56 19.03 4.64
C ASN A 145 1.34 19.88 3.37
N THR A 146 0.12 19.92 2.84
CA THR A 146 -0.22 20.67 1.63
C THR A 146 -1.50 21.47 1.84
N ASN A 147 -1.67 22.57 1.10
CA ASN A 147 -2.89 23.36 1.10
C ASN A 147 -3.94 22.83 0.10
N LEU A 148 -3.74 21.63 -0.44
CA LEU A 148 -4.68 21.01 -1.37
C LEU A 148 -6.01 20.75 -0.66
N ASN A 149 -7.11 21.12 -1.33
CA ASN A 149 -8.48 20.90 -0.86
C ASN A 149 -9.21 19.85 -1.70
N THR A 150 -8.47 18.87 -2.19
CA THR A 150 -8.97 17.77 -2.99
C THR A 150 -9.44 16.60 -2.13
N ILE A 151 -10.22 15.69 -2.73
CA ILE A 151 -10.62 14.41 -2.15
C ILE A 151 -10.18 13.27 -3.06
N GLU A 152 -9.39 12.33 -2.53
CA GLU A 152 -8.97 11.14 -3.24
C GLU A 152 -9.60 9.89 -2.62
N LEU A 153 -10.26 9.09 -3.47
CA LEU A 153 -10.99 7.90 -3.06
C LEU A 153 -10.54 6.68 -3.84
N TYR A 154 -10.19 5.62 -3.11
CA TYR A 154 -10.14 4.27 -3.64
C TYR A 154 -11.53 3.70 -3.82
N LEU A 155 -11.77 3.07 -4.97
CA LEU A 155 -12.94 2.25 -5.25
C LEU A 155 -12.58 0.78 -5.07
N PHE A 156 -13.24 0.09 -4.13
CA PHE A 156 -13.04 -1.36 -3.98
C PHE A 156 -13.67 -2.15 -5.12
N GLN A 157 -14.75 -1.60 -5.69
CA GLN A 157 -15.57 -2.22 -6.73
C GLN A 157 -15.70 -1.24 -7.91
N PRO A 158 -14.99 -1.49 -9.03
CA PRO A 158 -15.02 -0.60 -10.20
C PRO A 158 -16.42 -0.39 -10.80
N ASP A 159 -17.30 -1.38 -10.67
CA ASP A 159 -18.70 -1.34 -11.11
C ASP A 159 -19.55 -0.29 -10.38
N LEU A 160 -19.12 0.15 -9.19
CA LEU A 160 -19.80 1.21 -8.44
C LEU A 160 -19.47 2.61 -8.96
N ARG A 161 -18.48 2.76 -9.84
CA ARG A 161 -18.00 4.05 -10.32
C ARG A 161 -19.14 4.93 -10.84
N SER A 162 -19.93 4.43 -11.79
CA SER A 162 -21.03 5.21 -12.39
C SER A 162 -22.11 5.59 -11.40
N LYS A 163 -22.34 4.78 -10.37
CA LYS A 163 -23.27 5.12 -9.28
C LYS A 163 -22.70 6.23 -8.41
N ILE A 164 -21.41 6.17 -8.08
CA ILE A 164 -20.72 7.19 -7.29
C ILE A 164 -20.64 8.50 -8.06
N GLU A 165 -20.25 8.48 -9.34
CA GLU A 165 -20.23 9.64 -10.23
C GLU A 165 -21.58 10.37 -10.23
N LYS A 166 -22.68 9.63 -10.45
CA LYS A 166 -24.03 10.20 -10.47
C LYS A 166 -24.44 10.78 -9.11
N LYS A 167 -24.14 10.08 -8.01
CA LYS A 167 -24.55 10.51 -6.66
C LYS A 167 -23.73 11.69 -6.14
N LEU A 168 -22.46 11.76 -6.52
CA LEU A 168 -21.57 12.87 -6.16
C LEU A 168 -21.60 14.02 -7.17
N LEU A 169 -22.46 13.96 -8.19
CA LEU A 169 -22.59 14.97 -9.24
C LEU A 169 -21.21 15.29 -9.85
N LEU A 170 -20.50 14.23 -10.24
CA LEU A 170 -19.13 14.34 -10.76
C LEU A 170 -19.13 14.62 -12.26
N GLU A 171 -18.34 15.61 -12.64
CA GLU A 171 -18.06 15.93 -14.03
C GLU A 171 -16.60 15.60 -14.34
N PRO A 172 -16.30 14.74 -15.34
CA PRO A 172 -14.93 14.44 -15.74
C PRO A 172 -14.15 15.72 -16.09
N GLN A 173 -12.85 15.74 -15.76
CA GLN A 173 -11.96 16.87 -16.04
C GLN A 173 -10.65 16.39 -16.65
N GLU A 174 -10.12 17.14 -17.62
CA GLU A 174 -8.81 16.84 -18.22
C GLU A 174 -7.64 17.39 -17.38
N LYS A 175 -7.86 18.51 -16.67
CA LYS A 175 -6.83 19.19 -15.86
C LYS A 175 -7.36 19.51 -14.47
N GLY A 176 -6.55 19.21 -13.46
CA GLY A 176 -6.92 19.37 -12.06
C GLY A 176 -8.04 18.40 -11.64
N TYR A 177 -8.41 18.44 -10.36
CA TYR A 177 -9.56 17.72 -9.84
C TYR A 177 -9.98 18.29 -8.48
N ASP A 178 -11.27 18.20 -8.18
CA ASP A 178 -11.78 18.28 -6.81
C ASP A 178 -11.80 16.88 -6.19
N ILE A 179 -12.19 15.88 -7.00
CA ILE A 179 -12.31 14.47 -6.62
C ILE A 179 -11.50 13.60 -7.57
N LEU A 180 -10.69 12.72 -6.98
CA LEU A 180 -9.96 11.68 -7.68
C LEU A 180 -10.57 10.32 -7.33
N LEU A 181 -11.07 9.59 -8.32
CA LEU A 181 -11.48 8.20 -8.14
C LEU A 181 -10.39 7.28 -8.66
N ILE A 182 -9.96 6.34 -7.81
CA ILE A 182 -8.83 5.47 -8.07
C ILE A 182 -9.27 4.01 -7.97
N GLU A 183 -9.06 3.24 -9.03
CA GLU A 183 -9.08 1.78 -8.94
C GLU A 183 -7.68 1.30 -8.52
N PRO A 184 -7.52 0.77 -7.29
CA PRO A 184 -6.20 0.46 -6.75
C PRO A 184 -5.59 -0.79 -7.38
N TYR A 185 -4.26 -0.78 -7.52
CA TYR A 185 -3.48 -1.98 -7.81
C TYR A 185 -3.40 -2.90 -6.58
N TYR A 186 -3.11 -2.34 -5.40
CA TYR A 186 -2.99 -3.08 -4.14
C TYR A 186 -4.32 -3.31 -3.41
N LYS A 187 -5.29 -3.91 -4.12
CA LYS A 187 -6.62 -4.26 -3.58
C LYS A 187 -6.54 -5.10 -2.32
N SER A 188 -5.58 -6.04 -2.26
CA SER A 188 -5.45 -6.96 -1.13
C SER A 188 -5.05 -6.23 0.16
N ILE A 189 -4.09 -5.30 0.09
CA ILE A 189 -3.71 -4.47 1.26
C ILE A 189 -4.89 -3.65 1.75
N LEU A 190 -5.61 -2.99 0.84
CA LEU A 190 -6.79 -2.21 1.20
C LEU A 190 -7.85 -3.07 1.89
N SER A 191 -8.21 -4.22 1.31
CA SER A 191 -9.22 -5.10 1.90
C SER A 191 -8.83 -5.63 3.29
N SER A 192 -7.55 -5.87 3.53
CA SER A 192 -7.07 -6.46 4.78
C SER A 192 -6.77 -5.44 5.88
N PHE A 193 -6.37 -4.22 5.51
CA PHE A 193 -5.81 -3.28 6.48
C PHE A 193 -6.51 -1.91 6.53
N SER A 194 -7.44 -1.60 5.62
CA SER A 194 -8.22 -0.36 5.71
C SER A 194 -9.07 -0.35 6.97
N LYS A 195 -9.07 0.79 7.68
CA LYS A 195 -9.77 0.99 8.95
C LYS A 195 -10.50 2.32 8.94
N SER A 196 -11.49 2.47 9.82
CA SER A 196 -12.17 3.75 10.00
C SER A 196 -11.21 4.83 10.48
N CYS A 197 -11.34 6.03 9.91
CA CYS A 197 -10.44 7.13 10.20
C CYS A 197 -10.77 7.79 11.56
N LYS A 198 -9.78 7.98 12.42
CA LYS A 198 -9.98 8.58 13.77
C LYS A 198 -10.53 10.01 13.69
N LEU A 199 -10.01 10.85 12.79
CA LEU A 199 -10.41 12.25 12.65
C LEU A 199 -11.77 12.42 11.94
N LEU A 200 -12.25 11.38 11.27
CA LEU A 200 -13.52 11.37 10.55
C LEU A 200 -14.49 10.32 11.12
N LYS A 201 -14.38 10.02 12.42
CA LYS A 201 -15.23 9.03 13.12
C LYS A 201 -16.72 9.21 12.85
N LYS A 202 -17.20 10.46 12.80
CA LYS A 202 -18.62 10.78 12.50
C LYS A 202 -19.10 10.29 11.13
N TYR A 203 -18.19 10.05 10.19
CA TYR A 203 -18.51 9.59 8.85
C TYR A 203 -18.27 8.09 8.65
N ASN A 204 -17.58 7.44 9.59
CA ASN A 204 -17.19 6.03 9.53
C ASN A 204 -16.55 5.61 8.19
N LEU A 205 -15.89 6.55 7.51
CA LEU A 205 -15.20 6.29 6.25
C LEU A 205 -13.93 5.50 6.49
N LEU A 206 -13.62 4.60 5.57
CA LEU A 206 -12.37 3.87 5.56
C LEU A 206 -11.20 4.76 5.11
N CYS A 207 -10.02 4.49 5.66
CA CYS A 207 -8.75 5.09 5.29
C CYS A 207 -7.80 4.05 4.72
N SER A 208 -7.05 4.43 3.68
CA SER A 208 -5.96 3.61 3.14
C SER A 208 -4.91 3.41 4.23
N PRO A 209 -4.35 2.20 4.42
CA PRO A 209 -3.31 1.94 5.41
C PRO A 209 -2.12 2.89 5.26
N ILE A 210 -1.47 3.21 6.37
CA ILE A 210 -0.35 4.17 6.42
C ILE A 210 0.75 3.84 5.39
N LEU A 211 1.17 2.56 5.30
CA LEU A 211 2.24 2.17 4.39
C LEU A 211 1.82 2.30 2.92
N LEU A 212 0.58 1.92 2.59
CA LEU A 212 0.06 2.06 1.24
C LEU A 212 -0.09 3.54 0.87
N THR A 213 -0.63 4.35 1.78
CA THR A 213 -0.72 5.81 1.61
C THR A 213 0.64 6.42 1.34
N TYR A 214 1.67 6.00 2.08
CA TYR A 214 3.06 6.43 1.85
C TYR A 214 3.58 6.02 0.45
N LEU A 215 3.42 4.75 0.06
CA LEU A 215 3.85 4.24 -1.25
C LEU A 215 3.17 4.97 -2.41
N ASP A 216 1.87 5.20 -2.29
CA ASP A 216 1.06 5.89 -3.28
C ASP A 216 1.49 7.35 -3.44
N LEU A 217 1.69 8.05 -2.32
CA LEU A 217 2.11 9.44 -2.33
C LEU A 217 3.52 9.60 -2.89
N TYR A 218 4.45 8.68 -2.62
CA TYR A 218 5.85 8.86 -3.00
C TYR A 218 6.05 9.15 -4.50
N ASN A 219 5.26 8.49 -5.35
CA ASN A 219 5.29 8.65 -6.81
C ASN A 219 4.09 9.44 -7.36
N PHE A 220 3.36 10.17 -6.51
CA PHE A 220 2.23 11.00 -6.92
C PHE A 220 2.68 12.43 -7.28
N PRO A 221 2.35 12.96 -8.48
CA PRO A 221 2.89 14.25 -8.96
C PRO A 221 2.53 15.50 -8.13
N LEU A 222 1.38 15.54 -7.45
CA LEU A 222 0.89 16.75 -6.79
C LEU A 222 1.46 16.92 -5.37
N ARG A 223 2.77 17.14 -5.26
CA ARG A 223 3.50 17.19 -3.97
C ARG A 223 3.35 15.90 -3.16
N GLY A 224 3.16 14.78 -3.84
CA GLY A 224 3.02 13.48 -3.20
C GLY A 224 4.28 13.10 -2.43
N LYS A 225 5.46 13.23 -3.05
CA LYS A 225 6.74 12.92 -2.41
C LYS A 225 6.98 13.73 -1.13
N GLU A 226 6.78 15.05 -1.18
CA GLU A 226 6.87 15.94 0.00
C GLU A 226 5.93 15.48 1.13
N GLN A 227 4.70 15.11 0.79
CA GLN A 227 3.73 14.61 1.76
C GLN A 227 4.12 13.24 2.33
N ALA A 228 4.70 12.34 1.52
CA ALA A 228 5.16 11.03 1.93
C ALA A 228 6.35 11.14 2.91
N GLU A 229 7.32 11.98 2.59
CA GLU A 229 8.49 12.24 3.44
C GLU A 229 8.07 12.88 4.77
N PHE A 230 7.17 13.86 4.74
CA PHE A 230 6.59 14.45 5.94
C PHE A 230 5.92 13.41 6.86
N MET A 231 5.20 12.44 6.27
CA MET A 231 4.62 11.31 7.01
C MET A 231 5.69 10.40 7.60
N ALA A 232 6.73 10.07 6.83
CA ALA A 232 7.82 9.19 7.28
C ALA A 232 8.58 9.76 8.49
N GLU A 233 8.76 11.08 8.54
CA GLU A 233 9.41 11.79 9.63
C GLU A 233 8.57 11.92 10.91
N ARG A 234 7.27 11.62 10.88
CA ARG A 234 6.35 11.91 12.00
C ARG A 234 5.55 10.70 12.47
N ILE A 235 5.26 9.76 11.58
CA ILE A 235 4.52 8.54 11.92
C ILE A 235 5.48 7.49 12.45
N GLU A 236 5.32 7.12 13.71
CA GLU A 236 6.18 6.15 14.41
C GLU A 236 6.40 4.84 13.63
N LYS A 237 5.34 4.28 13.04
CA LYS A 237 5.42 3.06 12.22
C LYS A 237 6.33 3.20 11.01
N LEU A 238 6.35 4.38 10.37
CA LEU A 238 7.22 4.64 9.24
C LEU A 238 8.64 4.96 9.70
N LYS A 239 8.80 5.72 10.79
CA LYS A 239 10.11 6.00 11.40
C LYS A 239 10.89 4.73 11.68
N LYS A 240 10.25 3.72 12.26
CA LYS A 240 10.90 2.43 12.57
C LYS A 240 11.50 1.75 11.34
N ILE A 241 10.88 1.88 10.17
CA ILE A 241 11.42 1.36 8.90
C ILE A 241 12.76 2.04 8.55
N TYR A 242 12.93 3.32 8.92
CA TYR A 242 14.13 4.10 8.65
C TYR A 242 15.17 4.11 9.78
N GLN A 243 14.75 3.81 11.02
CA GLN A 243 15.58 3.90 12.23
C GLN A 243 16.35 2.63 12.57
N ILE A 244 16.00 1.48 11.99
CA ILE A 244 16.78 0.24 12.17
C ILE A 244 18.12 0.43 11.46
N ARG A 245 19.14 0.75 12.25
CA ARG A 245 20.54 0.88 11.84
C ARG A 245 21.08 -0.52 11.58
N ASP A 246 21.95 -0.62 10.58
CA ASP A 246 22.72 -1.83 10.29
C ASP A 246 23.60 -2.15 11.52
N GLU A 247 23.17 -3.14 12.31
CA GLU A 247 24.04 -3.89 13.22
C GLU A 247 24.76 -5.01 12.45
#